data_AF-A0A379GCU7-F1
#
_entry.id   AF-A0A379GCU7-F1
#
_cell.length_a   1.000
_cell.length_b   1.000
_cell.length_c   1.000
_cell.angle_alpha   90.00
_cell.angle_beta   90.00
_cell.angle_gamma   90.00
#
_symmetry.space_group_name_H-M   'P 1'
#
loop_
_entity.id
_entity.type
_entity.pdbx_description
1 polymer ?
#
loop_
_entity_poly.entity_id
_entity_poly.type
_entity_poly.pdbx_seq_one_letter_code
_entity_poly.pdbx_strand_id
1 'polypeptide(L)'
;MGAEAVQNLLQSMDLEQECETLREELNETNSETKRKKLTKRIKLLEAFMQSGNKPEWMILTVLPVLPPDLRPLVPLDGGRFATSDLNDLYRRVINRNNRLKRLLDLAAPDIIVRNEKRMLQESVDALLDNGRRGRAITGSNKRPLKSLADMIKGNKVVSVKTC
;
A
#
# COMPACT_ATOMS: atom_id res chain seq x y z
N MET A 1 -15.37 10.03 -0.95
CA MET A 1 -14.83 9.38 -2.18
C MET A 1 -13.37 9.02 -1.96
N GLY A 2 -12.90 7.91 -2.54
CA GLY A 2 -11.52 7.43 -2.37
C GLY A 2 -11.39 6.36 -1.27
N ALA A 3 -10.18 6.21 -0.73
CA ALA A 3 -9.83 5.13 0.21
C ALA A 3 -10.72 5.07 1.46
N GLU A 4 -11.15 6.23 1.98
CA GLU A 4 -12.05 6.33 3.14
C GLU A 4 -13.43 5.70 2.89
N ALA A 5 -13.97 5.83 1.68
CA ALA A 5 -15.24 5.19 1.33
C ALA A 5 -15.10 3.67 1.28
N VAL A 6 -13.96 3.18 0.77
CA VAL A 6 -13.65 1.74 0.76
C VAL A 6 -13.44 1.22 2.18
N GLN A 7 -12.76 1.99 3.03
CA GLN A 7 -12.57 1.65 4.43
C GLN A 7 -13.89 1.49 5.17
N ASN A 8 -14.81 2.45 5.01
CA ASN A 8 -16.13 2.39 5.66
C ASN A 8 -16.94 1.19 5.18
N LEU A 9 -16.91 0.87 3.88
CA LEU A 9 -17.57 -0.32 3.32
C LEU A 9 -17.00 -1.62 3.91
N LEU A 10 -15.68 -1.71 4.06
CA LEU A 10 -15.03 -2.86 4.67
C LEU A 10 -15.34 -2.98 6.16
N GLN A 11 -15.43 -1.86 6.89
CA GLN A 11 -15.82 -1.84 8.30
C GLN A 11 -17.27 -2.26 8.54
N SER A 12 -18.18 -1.89 7.64
CA SER A 12 -19.59 -2.29 7.73
C SER A 12 -19.86 -3.73 7.26
N MET A 13 -18.84 -4.43 6.77
CA MET A 13 -19.00 -5.75 6.19
C MET A 13 -19.05 -6.82 7.27
N ASP A 14 -20.14 -7.58 7.31
CA ASP A 14 -20.24 -8.80 8.09
C ASP A 14 -19.70 -9.98 7.26
N LEU A 15 -18.55 -10.50 7.68
CA LEU A 15 -17.88 -11.60 6.98
C LEU A 15 -18.61 -12.93 7.15
N GLU A 16 -19.26 -13.15 8.29
CA GLU A 16 -20.00 -14.38 8.58
C GLU A 16 -21.25 -14.44 7.69
N GLN A 17 -22.04 -13.37 7.73
CA GLN A 17 -23.26 -13.26 6.95
C GLN A 17 -23.00 -13.32 5.43
N GLU A 18 -21.95 -12.64 4.95
CA GLU A 18 -21.59 -12.70 3.52
C GLU A 18 -21.13 -14.11 3.13
N CYS A 19 -20.40 -14.81 4.00
CA CYS A 19 -19.94 -16.17 3.73
C CYS A 19 -21.12 -17.15 3.64
N GLU A 20 -22.12 -17.05 4.52
CA GLU A 20 -23.33 -17.86 4.47
C GLU A 20 -24.10 -17.61 3.17
N THR A 21 -24.33 -16.34 2.83
CA THR A 21 -25.02 -15.93 1.60
C THR A 21 -24.33 -16.51 0.35
N LEU A 22 -23.00 -16.47 0.30
CA LEU A 22 -22.24 -17.01 -0.84
C LEU A 22 -22.28 -18.54 -0.91
N ARG A 23 -22.42 -19.24 0.23
CA ARG A 23 -22.58 -20.70 0.26
C ARG A 23 -23.93 -21.11 -0.29
N GLU A 24 -25.00 -20.38 0.05
CA GLU A 24 -26.33 -20.58 -0.53
C GLU A 24 -26.31 -20.36 -2.04
N GLU A 25 -25.74 -19.23 -2.50
CA GLU A 25 -25.62 -18.95 -3.94
C GLU A 25 -24.80 -20.03 -4.68
N LEU A 26 -23.74 -20.55 -4.04
CA LEU A 26 -22.92 -21.63 -4.62
C LEU A 26 -23.71 -22.92 -4.84
N ASN A 27 -24.63 -23.24 -3.93
CA ASN A 27 -25.49 -24.42 -4.01
C ASN A 27 -26.55 -24.28 -5.11
N GLU A 28 -27.12 -23.08 -5.27
CA GLU A 28 -28.14 -22.78 -6.27
C GLU A 28 -27.58 -22.63 -7.70
N THR A 29 -26.33 -22.20 -7.82
CA THR A 29 -25.73 -21.95 -9.14
C THR A 29 -25.25 -23.24 -9.82
N ASN A 30 -25.70 -23.44 -11.07
CA ASN A 30 -25.25 -24.54 -11.94
C ASN A 30 -24.12 -24.12 -12.91
N SER A 31 -23.78 -22.83 -12.99
CA SER A 31 -22.72 -22.33 -13.86
C SER A 31 -21.34 -22.59 -13.26
N GLU A 32 -20.50 -23.35 -13.97
CA GLU A 32 -19.13 -23.67 -13.53
C GLU A 32 -18.25 -22.42 -13.31
N THR A 33 -18.39 -21.41 -14.17
CA THR A 33 -17.67 -20.14 -14.05
C THR A 33 -18.08 -19.34 -12.82
N LYS A 34 -19.39 -19.31 -12.50
CA LYS A 34 -19.88 -18.67 -11.28
C LYS A 34 -19.42 -19.44 -10.05
N ARG A 35 -19.53 -20.78 -10.04
CA ARG A 35 -19.02 -21.63 -8.95
C ARG A 35 -17.56 -21.34 -8.65
N LYS A 36 -16.68 -21.34 -9.65
CA LYS A 36 -15.24 -21.04 -9.46
C LYS A 36 -15.00 -19.66 -8.83
N LYS A 37 -15.79 -18.64 -9.18
CA LYS A 37 -15.67 -17.30 -8.57
C LYS A 37 -16.15 -17.30 -7.11
N LEU A 38 -17.30 -17.90 -6.84
CA LEU A 38 -17.89 -18.00 -5.50
C LEU A 38 -16.96 -18.76 -4.55
N THR A 39 -16.46 -19.93 -4.95
CA THR A 39 -15.51 -20.72 -4.15
C THR A 39 -14.25 -19.94 -3.81
N LYS A 40 -13.69 -19.16 -4.75
CA LYS A 40 -12.52 -18.30 -4.47
C LYS A 40 -12.84 -17.20 -3.45
N ARG A 41 -14.04 -16.62 -3.52
CA ARG A 41 -14.48 -15.55 -2.62
C ARG A 41 -14.72 -16.10 -1.21
N ILE A 42 -15.43 -17.22 -1.08
CA ILE A 42 -15.66 -17.92 0.20
C ILE A 42 -14.32 -18.24 0.87
N LYS A 43 -13.38 -18.84 0.12
CA LYS A 43 -12.05 -19.18 0.66
C LYS A 43 -11.31 -17.96 1.21
N LEU A 44 -11.47 -16.80 0.58
CA LEU A 44 -10.85 -15.55 1.04
C LEU A 44 -11.54 -15.02 2.31
N LEU A 45 -12.87 -15.06 2.38
CA LEU A 45 -13.62 -14.65 3.58
C LEU A 45 -13.30 -15.54 4.78
N GLU A 46 -13.29 -16.87 4.58
CA GLU A 46 -12.91 -17.85 5.61
C GLU A 46 -11.49 -17.60 6.12
N ALA A 47 -10.54 -17.27 5.23
CA ALA A 47 -9.17 -16.95 5.62
C ALA A 47 -9.09 -15.68 6.49
N PHE A 48 -9.90 -14.65 6.19
CA PHE A 48 -10.00 -13.47 7.05
C PHE A 48 -10.56 -13.82 8.43
N MET A 49 -11.66 -14.58 8.48
CA MET A 49 -12.26 -15.02 9.74
C MET A 49 -11.30 -15.84 10.59
N GLN A 50 -10.64 -16.84 10.00
CA GLN A 50 -9.70 -17.72 10.72
C GLN A 50 -8.46 -16.98 11.22
N SER A 51 -8.00 -15.97 10.48
CA SER A 51 -6.79 -15.23 10.86
C SER A 51 -7.05 -14.13 11.89
N GLY A 52 -8.31 -13.77 12.16
CA GLY A 52 -8.68 -12.64 13.02
C GLY A 52 -8.29 -11.28 12.46
N ASN A 53 -7.75 -11.23 11.24
CA ASN A 53 -7.41 -9.98 10.57
C ASN A 53 -8.68 -9.31 10.08
N LYS A 54 -8.77 -8.00 10.29
CA LYS A 54 -9.91 -7.24 9.82
C LYS A 54 -9.67 -6.71 8.40
N PRO A 55 -10.64 -6.80 7.46
CA PRO A 55 -10.46 -6.36 6.08
C PRO A 55 -10.06 -4.89 5.95
N GLU A 56 -10.59 -4.02 6.82
CA GLU A 56 -10.28 -2.59 6.81
C GLU A 56 -8.81 -2.27 7.09
N TRP A 57 -8.04 -3.20 7.67
CA TRP A 57 -6.59 -3.04 7.89
C TRP A 57 -5.80 -2.95 6.58
N MET A 58 -6.39 -3.32 5.44
CA MET A 58 -5.81 -3.07 4.13
C MET A 58 -5.71 -1.57 3.81
N ILE A 59 -6.49 -0.71 4.47
CA ILE A 59 -6.44 0.74 4.31
C ILE A 59 -5.54 1.32 5.40
N LEU A 60 -4.34 1.75 5.00
CA LEU A 60 -3.34 2.30 5.91
C LEU A 60 -3.75 3.70 6.40
N THR A 61 -3.95 3.83 7.71
CA THR A 61 -4.12 5.13 8.39
C THR A 61 -2.81 5.66 8.95
N VAL A 62 -1.90 4.77 9.33
CA VAL A 62 -0.56 5.07 9.85
C VAL A 62 0.46 4.25 9.07
N LEU A 63 1.47 4.94 8.54
CA LEU A 63 2.54 4.32 7.78
C LEU A 63 3.83 4.29 8.61
N PRO A 64 4.35 3.11 9.00
CA PRO A 64 5.59 3.03 9.76
C PRO A 64 6.80 3.47 8.92
N VAL A 65 7.77 4.08 9.59
CA VAL A 65 9.03 4.51 8.99
C VAL A 65 10.13 3.58 9.44
N LEU A 66 10.92 3.05 8.50
CA LEU A 66 12.04 2.19 8.84
C LEU A 66 13.06 2.92 9.73
N PRO A 67 13.72 2.21 10.67
CA PRO A 67 14.84 2.74 11.43
C PRO A 67 15.94 3.31 10.52
N PRO A 68 16.64 4.39 10.94
CA PRO A 68 17.71 5.02 10.15
C PRO A 68 18.78 4.06 9.64
N ASP A 69 19.12 3.04 10.42
CA ASP A 69 20.15 2.04 10.08
C ASP A 69 19.81 1.24 8.82
N LEU A 70 18.51 1.02 8.55
CA LEU A 70 18.03 0.33 7.34
C LEU A 70 17.89 1.29 6.14
N ARG A 71 18.12 2.58 6.34
CA ARG A 71 18.06 3.63 5.32
C ARG A 71 19.22 4.63 5.48
N PRO A 72 20.48 4.15 5.40
CA PRO A 72 21.65 4.92 5.78
C PRO A 72 21.84 6.16 4.89
N LEU A 73 22.43 7.18 5.52
CA LEU A 73 22.94 8.38 4.88
C LEU A 73 24.46 8.36 5.07
N VAL A 74 25.20 8.05 4.01
CA VAL A 74 26.65 7.87 4.09
C VAL A 74 27.33 9.14 3.61
N PRO A 75 28.16 9.80 4.46
CA PRO A 75 28.94 10.95 4.02
C PRO A 75 29.98 10.51 2.98
N LEU A 76 30.22 11.37 1.99
CA LEU A 76 31.24 11.22 0.96
C LEU A 76 32.21 12.40 1.03
N ASP A 77 33.38 12.24 0.43
CA ASP A 77 34.38 13.31 0.32
C ASP A 77 33.80 14.56 -0.36
N GLY A 78 34.23 15.72 0.13
CA GLY A 78 33.78 17.01 -0.39
C GLY A 78 32.37 17.43 0.05
N GLY A 79 31.90 16.95 1.20
CA GLY A 79 30.64 17.39 1.82
C GLY A 79 29.37 16.86 1.16
N ARG A 80 29.51 15.82 0.32
CA ARG A 80 28.37 15.15 -0.33
C ARG A 80 27.84 14.02 0.55
N PHE A 81 26.61 13.60 0.30
CA PHE A 81 26.00 12.45 0.97
C PHE A 81 25.42 11.48 -0.05
N ALA A 82 25.66 10.19 0.15
CA ALA A 82 24.94 9.13 -0.52
C ALA A 82 23.69 8.78 0.31
N THR A 83 22.52 8.88 -0.31
CA THR A 83 21.22 8.58 0.31
C THR A 83 20.66 7.27 -0.24
N SER A 84 20.04 6.45 0.61
CA SER A 84 19.16 5.37 0.15
C SER A 84 17.99 5.91 -0.68
N ASP A 85 17.61 5.22 -1.76
CA ASP A 85 16.43 5.54 -2.59
C ASP A 85 15.14 5.66 -1.75
N LEU A 86 15.03 4.87 -0.67
CA LEU A 86 13.91 4.92 0.26
C LEU A 86 13.75 6.29 0.93
N ASN A 87 14.85 6.97 1.26
CA ASN A 87 14.77 8.28 1.91
C ASN A 87 14.08 9.31 1.00
N ASP A 88 14.25 9.20 -0.32
CA ASP A 88 13.58 10.06 -1.29
C ASP A 88 12.08 9.72 -1.40
N LEU A 89 11.73 8.43 -1.39
CA LEU A 89 10.34 7.99 -1.40
C LEU A 89 9.60 8.40 -0.11
N TYR A 90 10.21 8.20 1.06
CA TYR A 90 9.67 8.69 2.34
C TYR A 90 9.51 10.20 2.36
N ARG A 91 10.50 10.96 1.88
CA ARG A 91 10.42 12.43 1.81
C ARG A 91 9.24 12.89 0.96
N ARG A 92 8.95 12.21 -0.16
CA ARG A 92 7.78 12.51 -0.98
C ARG A 92 6.48 12.27 -0.21
N VAL A 93 6.33 11.12 0.44
CA VAL A 93 5.14 10.81 1.25
C VAL A 93 4.92 11.88 2.33
N ILE A 94 5.96 12.20 3.10
CA ILE A 94 5.90 13.20 4.18
C ILE A 94 5.51 14.58 3.63
N ASN A 95 6.15 15.01 2.53
CA ASN A 95 5.85 16.31 1.93
C ASN A 95 4.41 16.41 1.40
N ARG A 96 3.91 15.34 0.77
CA ARG A 96 2.51 15.26 0.30
C ARG A 96 1.53 15.24 1.47
N ASN A 97 1.82 14.50 2.53
CA ASN A 97 0.97 14.45 3.72
C ASN A 97 0.89 15.81 4.43
N ASN A 98 2.04 16.47 4.62
CA ASN A 98 2.10 17.80 5.22
C ASN A 98 1.39 18.86 4.37
N ARG A 99 1.52 18.76 3.04
CA ARG A 99 0.80 19.64 2.09
C ARG A 99 -0.70 19.40 2.15
N LEU A 100 -1.15 18.14 2.16
CA LEU A 100 -2.57 17.81 2.30
C LEU A 100 -3.13 18.36 3.61
N LYS A 101 -2.42 18.19 4.72
CA LYS A 101 -2.81 18.75 6.03
C LYS A 101 -3.02 20.26 5.94
N ARG A 102 -2.04 21.00 5.41
CA ARG A 102 -2.16 22.46 5.22
C ARG A 102 -3.33 22.87 4.34
N LEU A 103 -3.61 22.11 3.26
CA LEU A 103 -4.74 22.39 2.38
C LEU A 103 -6.08 22.21 3.09
N LEU A 104 -6.19 21.21 3.97
CA LEU A 104 -7.37 21.00 4.81
C LEU A 104 -7.53 22.11 5.84
N ASP A 105 -6.44 22.50 6.51
CA ASP A 105 -6.43 23.59 7.51
C ASP A 105 -6.86 24.94 6.91
N LEU A 106 -6.51 25.18 5.63
CA LEU A 106 -6.89 26.38 4.88
C LEU A 106 -8.26 26.28 4.19
N ALA A 107 -9.02 25.20 4.42
CA ALA A 107 -10.30 24.93 3.75
C ALA A 107 -10.22 25.08 2.22
N ALA A 108 -9.13 24.57 1.62
CA ALA A 108 -8.91 24.66 0.19
C ALA A 108 -10.03 23.96 -0.61
N PRO A 109 -10.34 24.41 -1.84
CA PRO A 109 -11.37 23.80 -2.67
C PRO A 109 -11.19 22.28 -2.85
N ASP A 110 -12.32 21.57 -2.88
CA ASP A 110 -12.41 20.11 -3.03
C ASP A 110 -11.54 19.53 -4.15
N ILE A 111 -11.46 20.22 -5.29
CA ILE A 111 -10.69 19.77 -6.46
C ILE A 111 -9.19 19.67 -6.11
N ILE A 112 -8.68 20.65 -5.37
CA ILE A 112 -7.26 20.71 -4.97
C ILE A 112 -6.99 19.62 -3.92
N VAL A 113 -7.87 19.47 -2.93
CA VAL A 113 -7.77 18.43 -1.89
C VAL A 113 -7.80 17.04 -2.52
N ARG A 114 -8.70 16.78 -3.48
CA ARG A 114 -8.79 15.49 -4.19
C ARG A 114 -7.52 15.18 -4.97
N ASN A 115 -6.96 16.18 -5.66
CA ASN A 115 -5.70 15.99 -6.36
C ASN A 115 -4.54 15.69 -5.39
N GLU A 116 -4.48 16.36 -4.23
CA GLU A 116 -3.44 16.08 -3.25
C GLU A 116 -3.62 14.70 -2.59
N LYS A 117 -4.86 14.28 -2.30
CA LYS A 117 -5.16 12.90 -1.86
C LYS A 117 -4.67 11.87 -2.89
N ARG A 118 -4.92 12.09 -4.19
CA ARG A 118 -4.40 11.24 -5.28
C ARG A 118 -2.87 11.21 -5.28
N MET A 119 -2.23 12.37 -5.14
CA MET A 119 -0.76 12.48 -5.15
C MET A 119 -0.10 11.82 -3.94
N LEU A 120 -0.74 11.90 -2.77
CA LEU A 120 -0.32 11.18 -1.58
C LEU A 120 -0.44 9.66 -1.81
N GLN A 121 -1.55 9.18 -2.37
CA GLN A 121 -1.73 7.76 -2.71
C GLN A 121 -0.62 7.27 -3.64
N GLU A 122 -0.31 8.00 -4.71
CA GLU A 122 0.77 7.63 -5.65
C GLU A 122 2.15 7.61 -4.99
N SER A 123 2.38 8.48 -4.00
CA SER A 123 3.63 8.51 -3.25
C SER A 123 3.77 7.30 -2.32
N VAL A 124 2.66 6.86 -1.69
CA VAL A 124 2.63 5.66 -0.86
C VAL A 124 2.76 4.40 -1.72
N ASP A 125 2.07 4.34 -2.86
CA ASP A 125 2.19 3.23 -3.82
C ASP A 125 3.64 3.07 -4.29
N ALA A 126 4.31 4.18 -4.62
CA ALA A 126 5.71 4.14 -5.04
C ALA A 126 6.68 3.75 -3.90
N LEU A 127 6.39 4.10 -2.65
CA LEU A 127 7.18 3.66 -1.50
C LEU A 127 7.08 2.15 -1.29
N LEU A 128 5.86 1.59 -1.43
CA LEU A 128 5.61 0.16 -1.22
C LEU A 128 6.11 -0.69 -2.39
N ASP A 129 5.74 -0.35 -3.62
CA ASP A 129 6.08 -1.11 -4.85
C ASP A 129 6.17 -0.18 -6.07
N ASN A 130 7.34 0.44 -6.26
CA ASN A 130 7.55 1.45 -7.29
C ASN A 130 7.45 0.86 -8.69
N GLY A 131 6.53 1.39 -9.51
CA GLY A 131 6.32 0.91 -10.88
C GLY A 131 5.29 -0.21 -11.01
N ARG A 132 4.69 -0.69 -9.91
CA ARG A 132 3.55 -1.62 -9.98
C ARG A 132 2.33 -1.01 -10.67
N ARG A 133 2.12 0.29 -10.47
CA ARG A 133 1.03 1.06 -11.09
C ARG A 133 1.62 2.26 -11.83
N GLY A 134 1.60 2.18 -13.16
CA GLY A 134 2.05 3.26 -14.03
C GLY A 134 3.57 3.42 -14.08
N ARG A 135 4.03 4.64 -14.36
CA ARG A 135 5.44 4.95 -14.58
C ARG A 135 6.19 5.05 -13.25
N ALA A 136 7.27 4.28 -13.12
CA ALA A 136 8.12 4.31 -11.93
C ALA A 136 8.71 5.71 -11.68
N ILE A 137 8.76 6.10 -10.41
CA ILE A 137 9.41 7.34 -9.99
C ILE A 137 10.93 7.18 -10.17
N THR A 138 11.53 8.13 -10.88
CA THR A 138 12.97 8.18 -11.13
C THR A 138 13.68 9.20 -10.26
N GLY A 139 14.93 8.89 -9.90
CA GLY A 139 15.84 9.81 -9.21
C GLY A 139 16.59 10.73 -10.19
N SER A 140 17.53 11.51 -9.66
CA SER A 140 18.32 12.50 -10.42
C SER A 140 19.12 11.90 -11.58
N ASN A 141 19.50 10.62 -11.47
CA ASN A 141 20.20 9.86 -12.50
C ASN A 141 19.25 9.19 -13.52
N LYS A 142 17.96 9.56 -13.54
CA LYS A 142 16.90 8.95 -14.36
C LYS A 142 16.66 7.45 -14.13
N ARG A 143 17.34 6.83 -13.15
CA ARG A 143 17.09 5.44 -12.73
C ARG A 143 15.82 5.37 -11.87
N PRO A 144 14.98 4.33 -11.98
CA PRO A 144 13.88 4.11 -11.05
C PRO A 144 14.41 3.90 -9.61
N LEU A 145 13.76 4.56 -8.66
CA LEU A 145 14.05 4.41 -7.23
C LEU A 145 13.63 3.02 -6.75
N LYS A 146 14.45 2.38 -5.91
CA LYS A 146 14.10 1.11 -5.26
C LYS A 146 13.11 1.32 -4.13
N SER A 147 12.02 0.55 -4.16
CA SER A 147 10.94 0.53 -3.15
C SER A 147 11.19 -0.50 -2.05
N LEU A 148 10.28 -0.56 -1.07
CA LEU A 148 10.32 -1.57 0.00
C LEU A 148 10.20 -3.00 -0.56
N ALA A 149 9.30 -3.22 -1.53
CA ALA A 149 9.17 -4.52 -2.18
C ALA A 149 10.46 -4.95 -2.90
N ASP A 150 11.17 -4.00 -3.55
CA ASP A 150 12.42 -4.29 -4.25
C ASP A 150 13.54 -4.72 -3.30
N MET A 151 13.54 -4.19 -2.07
CA MET A 151 14.51 -4.57 -1.05
C MET A 151 14.34 -6.02 -0.59
N ILE A 152 13.10 -6.52 -0.61
CA ILE A 152 12.77 -7.90 -0.19
C ILE A 152 12.94 -8.88 -1.36
N LYS A 153 12.55 -8.48 -2.59
CA LYS A 153 12.60 -9.35 -3.78
C LYS A 153 14.04 -9.60 -4.29
N GLY A 154 14.96 -8.66 -4.06
CA GLY A 154 16.35 -8.82 -4.50
C GLY A 154 17.14 -9.77 -3.59
N ASN A 155 18.08 -10.55 -4.16
CA ASN A 155 19.04 -11.46 -3.50
C ASN A 155 20.00 -10.79 -2.46
N LYS A 156 19.62 -9.66 -1.86
CA LYS A 156 20.35 -8.96 -0.78
C LYS A 156 19.66 -9.07 0.58
N VAL A 157 18.51 -9.73 0.69
CA VAL A 157 18.11 -10.28 2.00
C VAL A 157 19.13 -11.36 2.31
N VAL A 158 19.80 -11.22 3.46
CA VAL A 158 20.74 -12.19 3.99
C VAL A 158 20.00 -13.51 4.11
N SER A 159 20.09 -14.34 3.07
CA SER A 159 19.91 -15.78 3.21
C SER A 159 21.06 -16.21 4.11
N VAL A 160 20.80 -16.17 5.42
CA VAL A 160 21.50 -17.03 6.37
C VAL A 160 21.14 -18.43 5.91
N LYS A 161 21.91 -18.95 4.94
CA LYS A 161 22.04 -20.38 4.74
C LYS A 161 22.69 -20.86 6.03
N THR A 162 21.88 -21.28 6.98
CA THR A 162 22.30 -22.20 8.03
C THR A 162 22.90 -23.41 7.33
N CYS A 163 24.21 -23.60 7.53
CA CYS A 163 24.92 -24.84 7.26
C CYS A 163 24.31 -26.00 8.08
#